data_AF-A0A9D1QDY7-F1
#
_entry.id   AF-A0A9D1QDY7-F1
#
_cell.length_a   1.000
_cell.length_b   1.000
_cell.length_c   1.000
_cell.angle_alpha   90.00
_cell.angle_beta   90.00
_cell.angle_gamma   90.00
#
_symmetry.space_group_name_H-M   'P 1'
#
loop_
_entity.id
_entity.type
_entity.pdbx_description
1 polymer ?
#
loop_
_entity_poly.entity_id
_entity_poly.type
_entity_poly.pdbx_seq_one_letter_code
_entity_poly.pdbx_strand_id
1 'polypeptide(L)'
;MDFLKSPNSDPTVVADFLDRLADQPDEYLGYTNVPYLEWRTRWMIRLGREQEVVDAWIKGIVYHSRGSHYDEYKKLQDLPLLQQAEKDYFRAHPLSSCDPLVWLEQGPLPVKRRKDYISNTPLSKGDEVCQFTFYSWRHSWGSEDRLATAPEQLAAHPALAESIRKYAQDAYSVHDYCIAREALPSPMYKMPFIHQFLSTYSPETFNLSALLQRAASETGGNFPFIIAPRTPHDSPSEYSQEIEINYCGNGEVIHLLYILKKCGYIDKIFEALPDLPEDFPLLLMCFADTDIRKRVEAYMGISGLADMYDLAFAPRRLQVKEQLKLIEFGRQYPHFQELLGKSLYRYCYHLYNEFYPCPNWSIQEFAHFRCAFCADVLLFLLTAPETLRQMKELLEAGPKMRLQGGSSAYEGFANCQAYFVRNLLGYLALTKDKRLTEWIEAEKGDWKEEAESEHRKIKTLKLVEALQKLE
;
A
#
# COMPACT_ATOMS: atom_id res chain seq x y z
N MET A 1 -5.59 13.07 -23.62
CA MET A 1 -6.24 11.90 -22.98
C MET A 1 -7.75 12.10 -22.82
N ASP A 2 -8.23 13.25 -22.32
CA ASP A 2 -9.67 13.46 -22.07
C ASP A 2 -10.59 13.26 -23.27
N PHE A 3 -10.11 13.56 -24.49
CA PHE A 3 -10.88 13.28 -25.70
C PHE A 3 -11.11 11.77 -25.93
N LEU A 4 -10.20 10.88 -25.48
CA LEU A 4 -10.44 9.43 -25.53
C LEU A 4 -11.60 8.99 -24.62
N LYS A 5 -11.92 9.79 -23.59
CA LYS A 5 -13.05 9.54 -22.69
C LYS A 5 -14.39 9.88 -23.34
N SER A 6 -14.40 10.77 -24.34
CA SER A 6 -15.62 11.21 -25.02
C SER A 6 -16.07 10.20 -26.06
N PRO A 7 -17.32 9.67 -25.98
CA PRO A 7 -17.81 8.78 -27.01
C PRO A 7 -18.00 9.46 -28.38
N ASN A 8 -18.04 10.79 -28.40
CA ASN A 8 -18.32 11.61 -29.60
C ASN A 8 -17.05 12.13 -30.29
N SER A 9 -15.87 11.73 -29.84
CA SER A 9 -14.63 12.15 -30.50
C SER A 9 -14.52 11.59 -31.92
N ASP A 10 -13.88 12.36 -32.81
CA ASP A 10 -13.65 11.95 -34.19
C ASP A 10 -12.79 10.67 -34.25
N PRO A 11 -13.31 9.57 -34.81
CA PRO A 11 -12.57 8.30 -34.91
C PRO A 11 -11.23 8.42 -35.61
N THR A 12 -11.08 9.33 -36.58
CA THR A 12 -9.84 9.54 -37.35
C THR A 12 -8.75 10.16 -36.49
N VAL A 13 -9.13 11.19 -35.72
CA VAL A 13 -8.21 11.86 -34.78
C VAL A 13 -7.78 10.91 -33.66
N VAL A 14 -8.70 10.05 -33.22
CA VAL A 14 -8.39 9.03 -32.21
C VAL A 14 -7.46 7.95 -32.77
N ALA A 15 -7.71 7.46 -33.99
CA ALA A 15 -6.85 6.49 -34.65
C ALA A 15 -5.41 7.02 -34.80
N ASP A 16 -5.25 8.24 -35.35
CA ASP A 16 -3.93 8.88 -35.51
C ASP A 16 -3.21 9.11 -34.18
N PHE A 17 -3.96 9.35 -33.10
CA PHE A 17 -3.36 9.46 -31.76
C PHE A 17 -2.89 8.09 -31.24
N LEU A 18 -3.71 7.05 -31.37
CA LEU A 18 -3.39 5.71 -30.88
C LEU A 18 -2.24 5.07 -31.67
N ASP A 19 -2.14 5.35 -32.98
CA ASP A 19 -1.04 4.90 -33.84
C ASP A 19 0.28 5.53 -33.43
N ARG A 20 0.32 6.86 -33.27
CA ARG A 20 1.52 7.56 -32.75
C ARG A 20 1.95 7.05 -31.39
N LEU A 21 1.00 6.65 -30.54
CA LEU A 21 1.30 6.12 -29.22
C LEU A 21 1.76 4.66 -29.25
N ALA A 22 1.39 3.88 -30.27
CA ALA A 22 1.93 2.55 -30.50
C ALA A 22 3.42 2.59 -30.87
N ASP A 23 3.86 3.66 -31.54
CA ASP A 23 5.25 3.87 -31.96
C ASP A 23 6.18 4.37 -30.84
N GLN A 24 5.62 4.83 -29.71
CA GLN A 24 6.38 5.32 -28.55
C GLN A 24 5.84 4.72 -27.23
N PRO A 25 5.92 3.38 -27.06
CA PRO A 25 5.30 2.72 -25.92
C PRO A 25 5.94 3.09 -24.58
N ASP A 26 7.24 3.41 -24.57
CA ASP A 26 8.04 3.51 -23.33
C ASP A 26 8.03 4.91 -22.68
N GLU A 27 7.96 5.99 -23.46
CA GLU A 27 7.92 7.37 -22.92
C GLU A 27 6.56 7.72 -22.28
N TYR A 28 5.50 7.00 -22.65
CA TYR A 28 4.16 7.15 -22.10
C TYR A 28 3.84 6.17 -20.95
N LEU A 29 4.80 5.34 -20.53
CA LEU A 29 4.63 4.40 -19.40
C LEU A 29 4.31 5.07 -18.06
N GLY A 30 4.50 6.38 -17.93
CA GLY A 30 3.95 7.18 -16.81
C GLY A 30 2.41 7.18 -16.76
N TYR A 31 1.74 6.70 -17.81
CA TYR A 31 0.28 6.59 -17.96
C TYR A 31 -0.19 5.14 -18.11
N THR A 32 0.49 4.16 -17.52
CA THR A 32 -0.12 2.85 -17.21
C THR A 32 -1.12 2.96 -16.04
N ASN A 33 -1.89 4.06 -15.99
CA ASN A 33 -3.09 4.05 -15.20
C ASN A 33 -4.08 3.12 -15.91
N VAL A 34 -4.77 2.31 -15.11
CA VAL A 34 -5.79 1.37 -15.56
C VAL A 34 -6.76 1.90 -16.63
N PRO A 35 -7.13 3.20 -16.63
CA PRO A 35 -7.98 3.80 -17.65
C PRO A 35 -7.40 3.78 -19.07
N TYR A 36 -6.09 3.98 -19.31
CA TYR A 36 -5.58 4.11 -20.68
C TYR A 36 -5.78 2.84 -21.52
N LEU A 37 -5.38 1.68 -20.98
CA LEU A 37 -5.54 0.40 -21.69
C LEU A 37 -7.03 0.08 -21.92
N GLU A 38 -7.89 0.48 -20.99
CA GLU A 38 -9.34 0.39 -21.13
C GLU A 38 -9.87 1.31 -22.26
N TRP A 39 -9.52 2.60 -22.27
CA TRP A 39 -9.92 3.53 -23.33
C TRP A 39 -9.36 3.12 -24.70
N ARG A 40 -8.12 2.64 -24.77
CA ARG A 40 -7.53 2.07 -25.98
C ARG A 40 -8.36 0.88 -26.47
N THR A 41 -8.66 -0.07 -25.59
CA THR A 41 -9.47 -1.25 -25.95
C THR A 41 -10.83 -0.83 -26.52
N ARG A 42 -11.53 0.13 -25.87
CA ARG A 42 -12.80 0.69 -26.35
C ARG A 42 -12.70 1.28 -27.76
N TRP A 43 -11.68 2.09 -28.02
CA TRP A 43 -11.50 2.70 -29.33
C TRP A 43 -11.10 1.67 -30.39
N MET A 44 -10.26 0.70 -30.07
CA MET A 44 -9.89 -0.38 -31.00
C MET A 44 -11.10 -1.23 -31.41
N ILE A 45 -12.05 -1.47 -30.49
CA ILE A 45 -13.35 -2.10 -30.83
C ILE A 45 -14.13 -1.24 -31.82
N ARG A 46 -14.27 0.06 -31.55
CA ARG A 46 -15.02 0.99 -32.41
C ARG A 46 -14.41 1.14 -33.79
N LEU A 47 -13.08 1.04 -33.89
CA LEU A 47 -12.31 1.12 -35.12
C LEU A 47 -12.23 -0.23 -35.87
N GLY A 48 -12.78 -1.31 -35.31
CA GLY A 48 -12.74 -2.65 -35.93
C GLY A 48 -11.34 -3.28 -35.94
N ARG A 49 -10.44 -2.88 -35.04
CA ARG A 49 -9.05 -3.34 -34.95
C ARG A 49 -8.92 -4.53 -34.00
N GLU A 50 -9.48 -5.67 -34.37
CA GLU A 50 -9.62 -6.85 -33.50
C GLU A 50 -8.30 -7.38 -32.92
N GLN A 51 -7.21 -7.41 -33.71
CA GLN A 51 -5.90 -7.85 -33.20
C GLN A 51 -5.36 -6.90 -32.13
N GLU A 52 -5.51 -5.59 -32.31
CA GLU A 52 -5.06 -4.60 -31.34
C GLU A 52 -5.92 -4.59 -30.07
N VAL A 53 -7.21 -4.94 -30.19
CA VAL A 53 -8.07 -5.23 -29.03
C VAL A 53 -7.50 -6.40 -28.23
N VAL A 54 -7.11 -7.48 -28.90
CA VAL A 54 -6.50 -8.66 -28.26
C VAL A 54 -5.16 -8.32 -27.61
N ASP A 55 -4.29 -7.58 -28.29
CA ASP A 55 -2.99 -7.19 -27.75
C ASP A 55 -3.14 -6.25 -26.54
N ALA A 56 -4.04 -5.26 -26.62
CA ALA A 56 -4.36 -4.37 -25.51
C ALA A 56 -4.99 -5.15 -24.34
N TRP A 57 -5.80 -6.16 -24.62
CA TRP A 57 -6.40 -7.02 -23.61
C TRP A 57 -5.39 -7.90 -22.88
N ILE A 58 -4.53 -8.60 -23.61
CA ILE A 58 -3.48 -9.42 -23.01
C ILE A 58 -2.53 -8.54 -22.19
N LYS A 59 -2.18 -7.34 -22.69
CA LYS A 59 -1.48 -6.33 -21.88
C LYS A 59 -2.27 -5.93 -20.64
N GLY A 60 -3.58 -5.77 -20.75
CA GLY A 60 -4.45 -5.47 -19.61
C GLY A 60 -4.52 -6.58 -18.56
N ILE A 61 -4.43 -7.86 -18.97
CA ILE A 61 -4.23 -9.01 -18.07
C ILE A 61 -2.87 -8.87 -17.37
N VAL A 62 -1.81 -8.70 -18.16
CA VAL A 62 -0.43 -8.60 -17.68
C VAL A 62 -0.27 -7.48 -16.63
N TYR A 63 -0.88 -6.32 -16.88
CA TYR A 63 -0.78 -5.14 -16.00
C TYR A 63 -1.90 -5.04 -14.96
N HIS A 64 -2.86 -5.97 -14.95
CA HIS A 64 -4.06 -5.95 -14.08
C HIS A 64 -4.87 -4.65 -14.20
N SER A 65 -4.99 -4.15 -15.41
CA SER A 65 -5.74 -2.93 -15.72
C SER A 65 -7.16 -3.22 -16.21
N ARG A 66 -7.81 -4.27 -15.71
CA ARG A 66 -9.20 -4.57 -16.06
C ARG A 66 -10.11 -3.60 -15.28
N GLY A 67 -10.72 -2.64 -15.99
CA GLY A 67 -11.70 -1.71 -15.43
C GLY A 67 -13.01 -2.40 -15.02
N SER A 68 -13.85 -1.66 -14.28
CA SER A 68 -15.13 -2.11 -13.70
C SER A 68 -16.31 -2.14 -14.68
N HIS A 69 -16.09 -1.92 -15.98
CA HIS A 69 -17.15 -1.81 -16.97
C HIS A 69 -17.53 -3.16 -17.57
N TYR A 70 -18.26 -3.95 -16.77
CA TYR A 70 -18.68 -5.32 -17.05
C TYR A 70 -19.46 -5.48 -18.38
N ASP A 71 -20.22 -4.47 -18.81
CA ASP A 71 -21.12 -4.59 -19.97
C ASP A 71 -20.41 -4.53 -21.34
N GLU A 72 -19.33 -3.75 -21.46
CA GLU A 72 -18.51 -3.71 -22.68
C GLU A 72 -17.52 -4.87 -22.70
N TYR A 73 -17.04 -5.28 -21.53
CA TYR A 73 -16.26 -6.50 -21.32
C TYR A 73 -17.02 -7.74 -21.81
N LYS A 74 -18.34 -7.81 -21.55
CA LYS A 74 -19.18 -8.94 -22.00
C LYS A 74 -19.22 -9.07 -23.52
N LYS A 75 -19.16 -7.96 -24.26
CA LYS A 75 -19.11 -7.95 -25.74
C LYS A 75 -17.77 -8.45 -26.29
N LEU A 76 -16.69 -8.30 -25.52
CA LEU A 76 -15.36 -8.78 -25.87
C LEU A 76 -15.21 -10.29 -25.67
N GLN A 77 -15.85 -10.85 -24.64
CA GLN A 77 -15.78 -12.28 -24.34
C GLN A 77 -16.28 -13.17 -25.48
N ASP A 78 -17.11 -12.64 -26.38
CA ASP A 78 -17.64 -13.36 -27.54
C ASP A 78 -16.68 -13.36 -28.74
N LEU A 79 -15.56 -12.61 -28.70
CA LEU A 79 -14.57 -12.58 -29.78
C LEU A 79 -13.73 -13.88 -29.78
N PRO A 80 -13.76 -14.71 -30.86
CA PRO A 80 -13.01 -15.96 -30.90
C PRO A 80 -11.49 -15.77 -30.76
N LEU A 81 -10.95 -14.71 -31.36
CA LEU A 81 -9.52 -14.37 -31.29
C LEU A 81 -9.08 -14.06 -29.85
N LEU A 82 -9.94 -13.39 -29.08
CA LEU A 82 -9.71 -13.09 -27.68
C LEU A 82 -9.72 -14.35 -26.82
N GLN A 83 -10.74 -15.20 -26.99
CA GLN A 83 -10.84 -16.47 -26.28
C GLN A 83 -9.62 -17.37 -26.56
N GLN A 84 -9.13 -17.36 -27.81
CA GLN A 84 -7.96 -18.12 -28.19
C GLN A 84 -6.68 -17.53 -27.56
N ALA A 85 -6.50 -16.21 -27.60
CA ALA A 85 -5.36 -15.54 -26.98
C ALA A 85 -5.34 -15.70 -25.46
N GLU A 86 -6.49 -15.63 -24.79
CA GLU A 86 -6.61 -15.94 -23.36
C GLU A 86 -6.23 -17.40 -23.09
N LYS A 87 -6.78 -18.36 -23.86
CA LYS A 87 -6.41 -19.77 -23.72
C LYS A 87 -4.92 -20.01 -23.92
N ASP A 88 -4.30 -19.36 -24.90
CA ASP A 88 -2.88 -19.49 -25.18
C ASP A 88 -2.03 -18.83 -24.07
N TYR A 89 -2.47 -17.68 -23.56
CA TYR A 89 -1.87 -17.03 -22.40
C TYR A 89 -1.92 -17.92 -21.15
N PHE A 90 -3.10 -18.43 -20.78
CA PHE A 90 -3.29 -19.30 -19.62
C PHE A 90 -2.62 -20.68 -19.78
N ARG A 91 -2.49 -21.18 -21.01
CA ARG A 91 -1.71 -22.40 -21.28
C ARG A 91 -0.21 -22.17 -21.10
N ALA A 92 0.29 -21.00 -21.47
CA ALA A 92 1.69 -20.62 -21.26
C ALA A 92 2.00 -20.28 -19.79
N HIS A 93 0.98 -19.97 -18.98
CA HIS A 93 1.12 -19.57 -17.57
C HIS A 93 0.21 -20.41 -16.65
N PRO A 94 0.37 -21.74 -16.57
CA PRO A 94 -0.53 -22.59 -15.79
C PRO A 94 -0.54 -22.20 -14.29
N LEU A 95 -1.74 -22.09 -13.71
CA LEU A 95 -1.98 -21.93 -12.28
C LEU A 95 -1.22 -23.00 -11.49
N SER A 96 -0.11 -22.63 -10.86
CA SER A 96 0.67 -23.57 -10.06
C SER A 96 0.32 -23.40 -8.58
N SER A 97 0.21 -24.52 -7.86
CA SER A 97 0.10 -24.62 -6.41
C SER A 97 1.38 -24.17 -5.66
N CYS A 98 2.10 -23.17 -6.18
CA CYS A 98 3.45 -22.76 -5.78
C CYS A 98 3.55 -21.25 -5.50
N ASP A 99 2.43 -20.58 -5.22
CA ASP A 99 2.46 -19.15 -4.92
C ASP A 99 3.40 -18.85 -3.73
N PRO A 100 4.13 -17.74 -3.75
CA PRO A 100 4.96 -17.33 -2.62
C PRO A 100 4.13 -17.16 -1.36
N LEU A 101 4.62 -17.65 -0.23
CA LEU A 101 4.01 -17.40 1.07
C LEU A 101 4.24 -15.96 1.54
N VAL A 102 3.27 -15.43 2.27
CA VAL A 102 3.37 -14.14 2.97
C VAL A 102 3.21 -14.24 4.47
N TRP A 103 2.71 -15.38 4.93
CA TRP A 103 2.54 -15.71 6.35
C TRP A 103 2.87 -17.17 6.58
N LEU A 104 3.61 -17.46 7.65
CA LEU A 104 3.82 -18.80 8.14
C LEU A 104 3.91 -18.80 9.67
N GLU A 105 3.08 -19.62 10.31
CA GLU A 105 3.06 -19.77 11.77
C GLU A 105 2.76 -21.22 12.13
N GLN A 106 3.53 -21.80 13.03
CA GLN A 106 3.28 -23.12 13.57
C GLN A 106 2.78 -22.99 15.01
N GLY A 107 1.72 -23.71 15.34
CA GLY A 107 1.21 -23.78 16.70
C GLY A 107 -0.23 -24.30 16.78
N PRO A 108 -0.85 -24.23 17.97
CA PRO A 108 -2.19 -24.77 18.19
C PRO A 108 -3.24 -23.97 17.41
N LEU A 109 -4.20 -24.67 16.80
CA LEU A 109 -5.31 -24.05 16.09
C LEU A 109 -6.14 -23.20 17.07
N PRO A 110 -6.28 -21.88 16.84
CA PRO A 110 -6.97 -21.00 17.79
C PRO A 110 -8.50 -21.10 17.71
N VAL A 111 -9.04 -21.53 16.57
CA VAL A 111 -10.47 -21.58 16.25
C VAL A 111 -11.09 -22.94 16.52
N LYS A 112 -12.41 -22.97 16.76
CA LYS A 112 -13.15 -24.17 17.17
C LYS A 112 -13.00 -25.35 16.20
N ARG A 113 -13.17 -25.08 14.91
CA ARG A 113 -13.07 -26.05 13.82
C ARG A 113 -12.59 -25.36 12.55
N ARG A 114 -11.74 -26.04 11.77
CA ARG A 114 -11.35 -25.65 10.41
C ARG A 114 -11.20 -26.91 9.57
N LYS A 115 -11.20 -26.82 8.24
CA LYS A 115 -10.78 -27.93 7.39
C LYS A 115 -9.28 -27.83 7.14
N ASP A 116 -8.59 -28.96 7.18
CA ASP A 116 -7.24 -29.09 6.69
C ASP A 116 -7.20 -28.74 5.21
N TYR A 117 -6.28 -27.85 4.82
CA TYR A 117 -6.20 -27.34 3.45
C TYR A 117 -5.88 -28.43 2.42
N ILE A 118 -5.07 -29.43 2.78
CA ILE A 118 -4.55 -30.44 1.85
C ILE A 118 -5.48 -31.64 1.81
N SER A 119 -5.80 -32.19 2.97
CA SER A 119 -6.56 -33.44 3.13
C SER A 119 -8.07 -33.23 3.23
N ASN A 120 -8.53 -31.98 3.41
CA ASN A 120 -9.93 -31.62 3.67
C ASN A 120 -10.54 -32.24 4.95
N THR A 121 -9.73 -32.87 5.80
CA THR A 121 -10.21 -33.45 7.07
C THR A 121 -10.47 -32.35 8.12
N PRO A 122 -11.40 -32.57 9.07
CA PRO A 122 -11.63 -31.59 10.14
C PRO A 122 -10.42 -31.46 11.08
N LEU A 123 -10.02 -30.21 11.34
CA LEU A 123 -9.10 -29.80 12.40
C LEU A 123 -9.90 -29.19 13.56
N SER A 124 -9.48 -29.46 14.79
CA SER A 124 -10.11 -29.02 16.03
C SER A 124 -9.24 -28.01 16.77
N LYS A 125 -9.86 -27.18 17.62
CA LYS A 125 -9.14 -26.25 18.48
C LYS A 125 -8.09 -26.98 19.32
N GLY A 126 -6.86 -26.47 19.30
CA GLY A 126 -5.73 -27.05 20.04
C GLY A 126 -4.93 -28.09 19.24
N ASP A 127 -5.38 -28.51 18.07
CA ASP A 127 -4.57 -29.34 17.17
C ASP A 127 -3.32 -28.56 16.72
N GLU A 128 -2.16 -29.21 16.69
CA GLU A 128 -0.94 -28.64 16.14
C GLU A 128 -1.08 -28.50 14.62
N VAL A 129 -0.93 -27.27 14.13
CA VAL A 129 -1.12 -26.94 12.71
C VAL A 129 -0.05 -25.97 12.23
N CYS A 130 0.19 -26.01 10.92
CA CYS A 130 0.88 -24.96 10.19
C CYS A 130 -0.17 -24.04 9.56
N GLN A 131 -0.19 -22.78 9.98
CA GLN A 131 -1.03 -21.73 9.42
C GLN A 131 -0.25 -20.88 8.42
N PHE A 132 -0.81 -20.66 7.24
CA PHE A 132 -0.12 -19.93 6.17
C PHE A 132 -1.08 -19.21 5.23
N THR A 133 -0.53 -18.25 4.48
CA THR A 133 -1.26 -17.49 3.44
C THR A 133 -0.32 -17.24 2.26
N PHE A 134 -0.88 -17.26 1.05
CA PHE A 134 -0.15 -16.96 -0.19
C PHE A 134 -0.21 -15.48 -0.57
N TYR A 135 0.80 -15.00 -1.28
CA TYR A 135 0.91 -13.63 -1.80
C TYR A 135 -0.27 -13.24 -2.69
N SER A 136 -0.78 -14.21 -3.43
CA SER A 136 -1.88 -14.08 -4.38
C SER A 136 -3.27 -14.27 -3.73
N TRP A 137 -3.33 -14.75 -2.47
CA TRP A 137 -4.57 -15.21 -1.84
C TRP A 137 -5.50 -14.04 -1.51
N ARG A 138 -6.70 -14.07 -2.09
CA ARG A 138 -7.70 -13.00 -2.00
C ARG A 138 -8.83 -13.42 -1.06
N HIS A 139 -8.85 -13.00 0.22
CA HIS A 139 -10.07 -12.92 1.02
C HIS A 139 -9.93 -11.93 2.20
N SER A 140 -11.08 -11.56 2.73
CA SER A 140 -11.35 -10.41 3.60
C SER A 140 -11.33 -10.78 5.09
N TRP A 141 -10.46 -10.10 5.84
CA TRP A 141 -10.51 -9.91 7.30
C TRP A 141 -10.20 -11.11 8.22
N GLY A 142 -8.94 -11.17 8.67
CA GLY A 142 -8.57 -11.65 10.00
C GLY A 142 -7.73 -12.93 10.04
N SER A 143 -7.32 -13.35 11.25
CA SER A 143 -6.63 -14.63 11.49
C SER A 143 -7.45 -15.85 11.05
N GLU A 144 -8.75 -15.66 10.81
CA GLU A 144 -9.69 -16.69 10.37
C GLU A 144 -9.61 -17.01 8.86
N ASP A 145 -8.87 -16.22 8.07
CA ASP A 145 -8.66 -16.48 6.63
C ASP A 145 -7.38 -17.26 6.31
N ARG A 146 -6.53 -17.49 7.32
CA ARG A 146 -5.30 -18.28 7.13
C ARG A 146 -5.67 -19.72 6.78
N LEU A 147 -4.96 -20.30 5.82
CA LEU A 147 -5.01 -21.73 5.57
C LEU A 147 -4.39 -22.44 6.77
N ALA A 148 -4.86 -23.64 7.09
CA ALA A 148 -4.27 -24.46 8.13
C ALA A 148 -4.14 -25.89 7.64
N THR A 149 -3.02 -26.53 7.94
CA THR A 149 -2.82 -27.94 7.66
C THR A 149 -2.00 -28.61 8.77
N ALA A 150 -2.22 -29.90 8.99
CA ALA A 150 -1.42 -30.69 9.92
C ALA A 150 0.03 -30.82 9.40
N PRO A 151 1.06 -30.77 10.27
CA PRO A 151 2.47 -30.82 9.86
C PRO A 151 2.85 -32.04 9.00
N GLU A 152 2.22 -33.19 9.24
CA GLU A 152 2.45 -34.41 8.46
C GLU A 152 1.90 -34.32 7.03
N GLN A 153 0.75 -33.67 6.83
CA GLN A 153 0.18 -33.43 5.51
C GLN A 153 1.03 -32.45 4.72
N LEU A 154 1.55 -31.44 5.42
CA LEU A 154 2.47 -30.46 4.87
C LEU A 154 3.76 -31.11 4.35
N ALA A 155 4.38 -31.97 5.16
CA ALA A 155 5.60 -32.68 4.80
C ALA A 155 5.40 -33.60 3.58
N ALA A 156 4.17 -34.12 3.41
CA ALA A 156 3.78 -34.97 2.29
C ALA A 156 3.47 -34.19 1.00
N HIS A 157 3.49 -32.85 0.99
CA HIS A 157 3.16 -32.01 -0.16
C HIS A 157 4.40 -31.25 -0.70
N PRO A 158 5.16 -31.82 -1.66
CA PRO A 158 6.50 -31.34 -2.04
C PRO A 158 6.56 -29.87 -2.44
N ALA A 159 5.58 -29.37 -3.22
CA ALA A 159 5.55 -27.99 -3.67
C ALA A 159 5.36 -26.98 -2.52
N LEU A 160 4.58 -27.36 -1.50
CA LEU A 160 4.29 -26.49 -0.36
C LEU A 160 5.44 -26.54 0.65
N ALA A 161 6.03 -27.72 0.86
CA ALA A 161 7.27 -27.86 1.62
C ALA A 161 8.41 -27.01 1.02
N GLU A 162 8.56 -26.99 -0.30
CA GLU A 162 9.54 -26.14 -0.99
C GLU A 162 9.22 -24.65 -0.83
N SER A 163 7.95 -24.24 -0.96
CA SER A 163 7.52 -22.85 -0.73
C SER A 163 7.81 -22.39 0.71
N ILE A 164 7.59 -23.26 1.71
CA ILE A 164 7.97 -23.00 3.11
C ILE A 164 9.47 -22.85 3.27
N ARG A 165 10.26 -23.75 2.66
CA ARG A 165 11.73 -23.65 2.71
C ARG A 165 12.19 -22.31 2.12
N LYS A 166 11.68 -21.93 0.95
CA LYS A 166 11.97 -20.64 0.30
C LYS A 166 11.55 -19.46 1.18
N TYR A 167 10.38 -19.54 1.82
CA TYR A 167 9.90 -18.50 2.74
C TYR A 167 10.79 -18.34 3.96
N ALA A 168 11.18 -19.44 4.61
CA ALA A 168 12.01 -19.38 5.82
C ALA A 168 13.45 -18.90 5.54
N GLN A 169 13.93 -19.04 4.30
CA GLN A 169 15.30 -18.75 3.91
C GLN A 169 15.45 -17.50 3.02
N ASP A 170 14.38 -16.73 2.80
CA ASP A 170 14.35 -15.61 1.84
C ASP A 170 14.93 -16.01 0.46
N ALA A 171 14.57 -17.22 0.00
CA ALA A 171 15.17 -17.89 -1.15
C ALA A 171 14.19 -18.04 -2.33
N TYR A 172 13.18 -17.18 -2.42
CA TYR A 172 12.36 -17.10 -3.62
C TYR A 172 13.18 -16.54 -4.80
N SER A 173 12.75 -16.84 -6.01
CA SER A 173 13.15 -16.13 -7.20
C SER A 173 12.10 -15.08 -7.55
N VAL A 174 12.49 -14.03 -8.28
CA VAL A 174 11.52 -13.04 -8.79
C VAL A 174 10.45 -13.72 -9.66
N HIS A 175 10.84 -14.77 -10.41
CA HIS A 175 9.91 -15.58 -11.20
C HIS A 175 8.81 -16.25 -10.37
N ASP A 176 9.05 -16.59 -9.10
CA ASP A 176 8.02 -17.16 -8.24
C ASP A 176 6.87 -16.15 -8.01
N TYR A 177 7.15 -14.84 -8.03
CA TYR A 177 6.15 -13.78 -7.93
C TYR A 177 5.48 -13.44 -9.27
N CYS A 178 6.07 -13.82 -10.41
CA CYS A 178 5.47 -13.64 -11.73
C CYS A 178 4.21 -14.49 -11.94
N ILE A 179 4.02 -15.58 -11.17
CA ILE A 179 2.89 -16.52 -11.31
C ILE A 179 1.63 -16.03 -10.55
N ALA A 180 1.78 -15.14 -9.57
CA ALA A 180 0.68 -14.59 -8.76
C ALA A 180 -0.32 -13.71 -9.54
N ARG A 181 -0.21 -13.65 -10.88
CA ARG A 181 -0.95 -12.82 -11.81
C ARG A 181 -2.41 -13.20 -12.03
N GLU A 182 -2.81 -14.40 -11.68
CA GLU A 182 -4.14 -14.91 -12.05
C GLU A 182 -5.15 -14.87 -10.89
N ALA A 183 -4.67 -14.85 -9.64
CA ALA A 183 -5.53 -14.87 -8.46
C ALA A 183 -5.97 -13.49 -7.96
N LEU A 184 -5.59 -12.40 -8.65
CA LEU A 184 -5.97 -11.03 -8.31
C LEU A 184 -7.04 -10.44 -9.27
N PRO A 185 -8.25 -11.02 -9.43
CA PRO A 185 -9.35 -10.33 -10.12
C PRO A 185 -9.99 -9.26 -9.22
N SER A 186 -9.21 -8.60 -8.35
CA SER A 186 -9.72 -7.48 -7.58
C SER A 186 -9.42 -6.17 -8.32
N PRO A 187 -10.43 -5.46 -8.83
CA PRO A 187 -10.26 -4.09 -9.28
C PRO A 187 -9.79 -3.15 -8.14
N MET A 188 -9.72 -3.67 -6.91
CA MET A 188 -9.29 -3.02 -5.68
C MET A 188 -7.83 -3.31 -5.26
N TYR A 189 -7.01 -3.99 -6.08
CA TYR A 189 -5.58 -4.17 -5.78
C TYR A 189 -4.74 -3.99 -7.06
N LYS A 190 -4.48 -2.72 -7.42
CA LYS A 190 -3.73 -2.33 -8.62
C LYS A 190 -2.31 -1.97 -8.21
N MET A 191 -1.33 -2.80 -8.56
CA MET A 191 0.10 -2.49 -8.36
C MET A 191 0.85 -2.41 -9.69
N PRO A 192 0.50 -1.45 -10.58
CA PRO A 192 1.02 -1.41 -11.95
C PRO A 192 2.54 -1.35 -12.04
N PHE A 193 3.25 -0.69 -11.11
CA PHE A 193 4.70 -0.63 -11.14
C PHE A 193 5.32 -2.01 -10.86
N ILE A 194 4.83 -2.69 -9.82
CA ILE A 194 5.28 -4.06 -9.51
C ILE A 194 4.89 -5.03 -10.62
N HIS A 195 3.65 -4.95 -11.15
CA HIS A 195 3.19 -5.82 -12.21
C HIS A 195 3.99 -5.62 -13.50
N GLN A 196 4.36 -4.38 -13.83
CA GLN A 196 5.25 -4.08 -14.95
C GLN A 196 6.63 -4.67 -14.71
N PHE A 197 7.22 -4.45 -13.54
CA PHE A 197 8.52 -5.04 -13.21
C PHE A 197 8.49 -6.57 -13.34
N LEU A 198 7.51 -7.24 -12.73
CA LEU A 198 7.36 -8.69 -12.81
C LEU A 198 7.03 -9.16 -14.24
N SER A 199 6.51 -8.30 -15.12
CA SER A 199 6.20 -8.66 -16.51
C SER A 199 7.35 -8.62 -17.46
N THR A 200 8.29 -7.71 -17.22
CA THR A 200 9.47 -7.51 -18.05
C THR A 200 10.73 -8.11 -17.43
N TYR A 201 10.62 -8.71 -16.25
CA TYR A 201 11.75 -9.31 -15.55
C TYR A 201 12.43 -10.41 -16.40
N SER A 202 13.71 -10.22 -16.64
CA SER A 202 14.64 -11.23 -17.16
C SER A 202 15.88 -11.25 -16.26
N PRO A 203 16.30 -12.42 -15.75
CA PRO A 203 17.50 -12.52 -14.91
C PRO A 203 18.76 -11.95 -15.56
N GLU A 204 18.88 -12.06 -16.88
CA GLU A 204 20.05 -11.63 -17.66
C GLU A 204 20.16 -10.12 -17.78
N THR A 205 19.02 -9.41 -17.72
CA THR A 205 18.95 -7.95 -17.90
C THR A 205 18.58 -7.20 -16.62
N PHE A 206 18.34 -7.93 -15.53
CA PHE A 206 17.89 -7.34 -14.27
C PHE A 206 18.95 -6.41 -13.65
N ASN A 207 18.57 -5.15 -13.47
CA ASN A 207 19.37 -4.14 -12.78
C ASN A 207 18.62 -3.63 -11.53
N LEU A 208 19.04 -4.09 -10.35
CA LEU A 208 18.44 -3.71 -9.07
C LEU A 208 18.56 -2.20 -8.81
N SER A 209 19.73 -1.60 -9.02
CA SER A 209 19.95 -0.17 -8.73
C SER A 209 19.05 0.71 -9.58
N ALA A 210 18.92 0.41 -10.88
CA ALA A 210 18.00 1.13 -11.76
C ALA A 210 16.54 0.98 -11.33
N LEU A 211 16.12 -0.22 -10.91
CA LEU A 211 14.78 -0.45 -10.39
C LEU A 211 14.50 0.35 -9.11
N LEU A 212 15.44 0.37 -8.16
CA LEU A 212 15.30 1.12 -6.91
C LEU A 212 15.29 2.64 -7.15
N GLN A 213 16.14 3.14 -8.05
CA GLN A 213 16.11 4.55 -8.46
C GLN A 213 14.78 4.93 -9.08
N ARG A 214 14.25 4.08 -9.96
CA ARG A 214 12.92 4.25 -10.57
C ARG A 214 11.81 4.26 -9.52
N ALA A 215 11.85 3.33 -8.57
CA ALA A 215 10.90 3.27 -7.44
C ALA A 215 11.04 4.48 -6.49
N ALA A 216 12.21 5.10 -6.42
CA ALA A 216 12.40 6.29 -5.60
C ALA A 216 11.92 7.58 -6.29
N SER A 217 11.96 7.64 -7.63
CA SER A 217 11.69 8.84 -8.42
C SER A 217 10.30 8.87 -9.08
N GLU A 218 9.80 7.76 -9.63
CA GLU A 218 8.57 7.73 -10.43
C GLU A 218 7.31 7.49 -9.58
N THR A 219 7.43 6.70 -8.51
CA THR A 219 6.28 6.32 -7.67
C THR A 219 6.11 7.24 -6.46
N GLY A 220 6.76 8.41 -6.46
CA GLY A 220 6.85 9.30 -5.32
C GLY A 220 6.22 10.68 -5.50
N GLY A 221 5.38 11.10 -4.55
CA GLY A 221 5.18 12.54 -4.28
C GLY A 221 3.98 13.21 -4.94
N ASN A 222 3.09 12.49 -5.61
CA ASN A 222 1.81 13.02 -6.09
C ASN A 222 0.64 12.27 -5.46
N PHE A 223 0.54 12.20 -4.13
CA PHE A 223 -0.69 11.72 -3.49
C PHE A 223 -1.74 12.84 -3.49
N PRO A 224 -2.83 12.74 -4.28
CA PRO A 224 -3.85 13.78 -4.27
C PRO A 224 -4.61 13.72 -2.94
N PHE A 225 -4.54 14.80 -2.19
CA PHE A 225 -5.41 15.08 -1.06
C PHE A 225 -6.00 16.48 -1.24
N ILE A 226 -7.14 16.71 -0.60
CA ILE A 226 -7.76 18.03 -0.54
C ILE A 226 -8.02 18.39 0.92
N ILE A 227 -8.15 19.68 1.16
CA ILE A 227 -8.64 20.23 2.41
C ILE A 227 -10.08 20.66 2.19
N ALA A 228 -11.01 20.08 2.95
CA ALA A 228 -12.43 20.32 2.79
C ALA A 228 -13.12 20.64 4.13
N PRO A 229 -14.24 21.39 4.11
CA PRO A 229 -15.05 21.65 5.30
C PRO A 229 -15.57 20.36 5.96
N ARG A 230 -15.86 20.43 7.27
CA ARG A 230 -16.39 19.33 8.10
C ARG A 230 -17.82 18.85 7.78
N THR A 231 -18.51 19.40 6.79
CA THR A 231 -19.93 19.11 6.55
C THR A 231 -20.18 17.65 6.11
N PRO A 232 -21.21 16.98 6.64
CA PRO A 232 -21.57 15.65 6.22
C PRO A 232 -22.34 15.70 4.90
N HIS A 233 -21.98 14.81 3.97
CA HIS A 233 -22.76 14.41 2.79
C HIS A 233 -22.68 15.18 1.47
N ASP A 234 -21.97 16.30 1.37
CA ASP A 234 -21.62 16.78 0.03
C ASP A 234 -20.42 15.98 -0.47
N SER A 235 -20.74 14.81 -1.03
CA SER A 235 -19.84 14.12 -1.95
C SER A 235 -19.33 15.17 -2.92
N PRO A 236 -18.01 15.34 -3.13
CA PRO A 236 -17.52 16.32 -4.09
C PRO A 236 -17.85 15.82 -5.50
N SER A 237 -19.11 16.00 -5.93
CA SER A 237 -19.59 15.69 -7.27
C SER A 237 -19.14 16.75 -8.29
N GLU A 238 -18.60 17.88 -7.83
CA GLU A 238 -18.28 19.03 -8.72
C GLU A 238 -16.78 19.31 -8.88
N TYR A 239 -15.89 18.60 -8.18
CA TYR A 239 -14.45 18.82 -8.30
C TYR A 239 -13.66 17.57 -8.69
N SER A 240 -14.30 16.67 -9.46
CA SER A 240 -13.62 15.62 -10.22
C SER A 240 -12.89 16.22 -11.43
N GLN A 241 -11.91 17.10 -11.21
CA GLN A 241 -10.71 16.99 -12.03
C GLN A 241 -9.99 15.75 -11.52
N GLU A 242 -10.51 14.59 -11.94
CA GLU A 242 -9.86 13.30 -11.84
C GLU A 242 -8.57 13.38 -12.65
N ILE A 243 -7.54 13.98 -12.06
CA ILE A 243 -6.20 13.50 -12.33
C ILE A 243 -6.20 12.11 -11.70
N GLU A 244 -6.48 11.10 -12.51
CA GLU A 244 -6.37 9.67 -12.19
C GLU A 244 -4.90 9.36 -11.97
N ILE A 245 -4.37 9.84 -10.85
CA ILE A 245 -3.05 9.50 -10.35
C ILE A 245 -3.14 8.05 -9.88
N ASN A 246 -2.11 7.24 -10.16
CA ASN A 246 -2.03 5.89 -9.64
C ASN A 246 -2.01 5.92 -8.10
N TYR A 247 -3.20 5.86 -7.48
CA TYR A 247 -3.41 6.00 -6.04
C TYR A 247 -2.70 4.92 -5.21
N CYS A 248 -2.24 3.87 -5.85
CA CYS A 248 -1.57 2.71 -5.25
C CYS A 248 -0.04 2.86 -5.25
N GLY A 249 0.51 3.70 -6.14
CA GLY A 249 1.94 3.79 -6.42
C GLY A 249 2.81 4.04 -5.20
N ASN A 250 2.31 4.82 -4.24
CA ASN A 250 3.08 5.20 -3.06
C ASN A 250 3.36 4.01 -2.12
N GLY A 251 2.39 3.10 -1.96
CA GLY A 251 2.52 1.89 -1.12
C GLY A 251 3.15 0.70 -1.85
N GLU A 252 3.20 0.73 -3.19
CA GLU A 252 3.80 -0.33 -4.02
C GLU A 252 5.29 -0.53 -3.76
N VAL A 253 6.02 0.53 -3.42
CA VAL A 253 7.48 0.44 -3.20
C VAL A 253 7.80 -0.47 -2.01
N ILE A 254 7.01 -0.42 -0.93
CA ILE A 254 7.20 -1.30 0.23
C ILE A 254 6.95 -2.77 -0.14
N HIS A 255 5.99 -3.04 -1.00
CA HIS A 255 5.72 -4.38 -1.52
C HIS A 255 6.83 -4.86 -2.45
N LEU A 256 7.40 -3.97 -3.28
CA LEU A 256 8.55 -4.29 -4.09
C LEU A 256 9.75 -4.66 -3.20
N LEU A 257 10.02 -3.87 -2.16
CA LEU A 257 11.08 -4.15 -1.19
C LEU A 257 10.85 -5.50 -0.50
N TYR A 258 9.60 -5.85 -0.18
CA TYR A 258 9.27 -7.17 0.36
C TYR A 258 9.63 -8.29 -0.62
N ILE A 259 9.18 -8.19 -1.88
CA ILE A 259 9.52 -9.19 -2.92
C ILE A 259 11.04 -9.35 -3.03
N LEU A 260 11.77 -8.24 -3.13
CA LEU A 260 13.23 -8.24 -3.27
C LEU A 260 13.92 -8.83 -2.02
N LYS A 261 13.45 -8.50 -0.80
CA LYS A 261 13.93 -9.14 0.44
C LYS A 261 13.74 -10.65 0.39
N LYS A 262 12.53 -11.12 0.09
CA LYS A 262 12.20 -12.55 -0.01
C LYS A 262 12.93 -13.27 -1.13
N CYS A 263 13.54 -12.54 -2.06
CA CYS A 263 14.40 -13.06 -3.11
C CYS A 263 15.91 -12.92 -2.81
N GLY A 264 16.28 -12.57 -1.58
CA GLY A 264 17.67 -12.51 -1.13
C GLY A 264 18.43 -11.24 -1.53
N TYR A 265 17.74 -10.16 -1.92
CA TYR A 265 18.39 -8.91 -2.35
C TYR A 265 18.64 -7.90 -1.22
N ILE A 266 18.37 -8.22 0.04
CA ILE A 266 18.44 -7.24 1.14
C ILE A 266 19.81 -6.57 1.26
N ASP A 267 20.91 -7.32 1.15
CA ASP A 267 22.26 -6.75 1.23
C ASP A 267 22.56 -5.79 0.08
N LYS A 268 22.16 -6.16 -1.14
CA LYS A 268 22.32 -5.30 -2.32
C LYS A 268 21.44 -4.04 -2.25
N ILE A 269 20.28 -4.11 -1.58
CA ILE A 269 19.46 -2.93 -1.31
C ILE A 269 20.22 -1.98 -0.38
N PHE A 270 20.85 -2.49 0.69
CA PHE A 270 21.68 -1.67 1.59
C PHE A 270 22.90 -1.06 0.89
N GLU A 271 23.56 -1.81 -0.01
CA GLU A 271 24.65 -1.31 -0.84
C GLU A 271 24.22 -0.16 -1.78
N ALA A 272 22.97 -0.18 -2.24
CA ALA A 272 22.41 0.84 -3.13
C ALA A 272 21.92 2.11 -2.41
N LEU A 273 21.73 2.09 -1.08
CA LEU A 273 21.19 3.23 -0.33
C LEU A 273 21.92 4.57 -0.58
N PRO A 274 23.27 4.63 -0.68
CA PRO A 274 23.98 5.87 -0.97
C PRO A 274 23.58 6.56 -2.28
N ASP A 275 23.06 5.80 -3.25
CA ASP A 275 22.64 6.30 -4.57
C ASP A 275 21.13 6.61 -4.64
N LEU A 276 20.41 6.43 -3.53
CA LEU A 276 18.97 6.67 -3.41
C LEU A 276 18.70 7.97 -2.62
N PRO A 277 17.48 8.52 -2.68
CA PRO A 277 17.10 9.64 -1.84
C PRO A 277 17.30 9.33 -0.36
N GLU A 278 17.76 10.33 0.40
CA GLU A 278 18.11 10.19 1.82
C GLU A 278 16.94 9.73 2.71
N ASP A 279 15.70 9.93 2.27
CA ASP A 279 14.48 9.48 2.96
C ASP A 279 14.09 8.01 2.66
N PHE A 280 14.72 7.39 1.65
CA PHE A 280 14.44 6.02 1.21
C PHE A 280 14.70 4.95 2.30
N PRO A 281 15.80 5.00 3.09
CA PRO A 281 16.07 4.00 4.13
C PRO A 281 14.93 3.86 5.16
N LEU A 282 14.13 4.92 5.37
CA LEU A 282 12.99 4.88 6.30
C LEU A 282 11.88 3.91 5.86
N LEU A 283 11.80 3.56 4.56
CA LEU A 283 10.92 2.50 4.08
C LEU A 283 11.28 1.13 4.69
N LEU A 284 12.58 0.86 4.85
CA LEU A 284 13.06 -0.39 5.43
C LEU A 284 12.70 -0.52 6.92
N MET A 285 12.39 0.58 7.60
CA MET A 285 11.90 0.53 8.98
C MET A 285 10.49 -0.06 9.10
N CYS A 286 9.73 -0.12 7.98
CA CYS A 286 8.38 -0.71 7.95
C CYS A 286 8.40 -2.23 8.13
N PHE A 287 9.53 -2.91 7.91
CA PHE A 287 9.61 -4.36 8.12
C PHE A 287 9.65 -4.68 9.61
N ALA A 288 8.83 -5.63 10.08
CA ALA A 288 8.90 -6.18 11.43
C ALA A 288 10.11 -7.14 11.58
N ASP A 289 11.29 -6.62 11.25
CA ASP A 289 12.56 -7.33 11.23
C ASP A 289 13.59 -6.46 11.98
N THR A 290 14.01 -6.93 13.16
CA THR A 290 14.92 -6.20 14.04
C THR A 290 16.28 -5.97 13.39
N ASP A 291 16.77 -6.91 12.59
CA ASP A 291 18.08 -6.81 11.95
C ASP A 291 18.05 -5.74 10.85
N ILE A 292 16.98 -5.69 10.05
CA ILE A 292 16.79 -4.61 9.07
C ILE A 292 16.71 -3.25 9.77
N ARG A 293 15.89 -3.11 10.83
CA ARG A 293 15.76 -1.83 11.56
C ARG A 293 17.08 -1.37 12.16
N LYS A 294 17.87 -2.29 12.72
CA LYS A 294 19.20 -1.97 13.28
C LYS A 294 20.22 -1.60 12.22
N ARG A 295 20.16 -2.20 11.02
CA ARG A 295 21.02 -1.78 9.89
C ARG A 295 20.66 -0.39 9.39
N VAL A 296 19.38 -0.04 9.33
CA VAL A 296 18.95 1.34 8.98
C VAL A 296 19.38 2.32 10.06
N GLU A 297 19.21 1.98 11.35
CA GLU A 297 19.69 2.77 12.48
C GLU A 297 21.20 3.09 12.34
N ALA A 298 22.01 2.06 12.05
CA ALA A 298 23.44 2.20 11.85
C ALA A 298 23.78 3.03 10.60
N TYR A 299 23.06 2.82 9.49
CA TYR A 299 23.26 3.56 8.24
C TYR A 299 22.94 5.06 8.40
N MET A 300 21.83 5.39 9.05
CA MET A 300 21.41 6.78 9.25
C MET A 300 22.17 7.48 10.39
N GLY A 301 22.86 6.73 11.25
CA GLY A 301 23.61 7.28 12.38
C GLY A 301 22.73 7.87 13.49
N ILE A 302 21.47 7.42 13.61
CA ILE A 302 20.50 7.94 14.58
C ILE A 302 20.31 6.89 15.69
N SER A 303 21.06 7.03 16.79
CA SER A 303 21.00 6.05 17.89
C SER A 303 19.59 5.92 18.49
N GLY A 304 19.12 4.67 18.65
CA GLY A 304 17.80 4.36 19.21
C GLY A 304 16.66 4.39 18.19
N LEU A 305 16.93 4.64 16.91
CA LEU A 305 15.90 4.71 15.87
C LEU A 305 15.09 3.42 15.74
N ALA A 306 15.75 2.25 15.78
CA ALA A 306 15.05 0.96 15.68
C ALA A 306 14.05 0.77 16.83
N ASP A 307 14.48 1.03 18.07
CA ASP A 307 13.66 0.87 19.27
C ASP A 307 12.46 1.84 19.25
N MET A 308 12.64 3.04 18.71
CA MET A 308 11.55 4.01 18.56
C MET A 308 10.56 3.61 17.47
N TYR A 309 11.01 2.99 16.38
CA TYR A 309 10.12 2.41 15.38
C TYR A 309 9.38 1.17 15.91
N ASP A 310 10.04 0.32 16.70
CA ASP A 310 9.38 -0.78 17.42
C ASP A 310 8.26 -0.26 18.33
N LEU A 311 8.51 0.86 19.01
CA LEU A 311 7.51 1.53 19.84
C LEU A 311 6.38 2.13 19.00
N ALA A 312 6.70 2.87 17.93
CA ALA A 312 5.71 3.50 17.05
C ALA A 312 4.81 2.46 16.34
N PHE A 313 5.33 1.27 16.08
CA PHE A 313 4.63 0.15 15.45
C PHE A 313 4.16 -0.92 16.44
N ALA A 314 4.14 -0.62 17.74
CA ALA A 314 3.63 -1.56 18.72
C ALA A 314 2.18 -1.94 18.38
N PRO A 315 1.79 -3.23 18.39
CA PRO A 315 0.44 -3.69 18.02
C PRO A 315 -0.57 -3.44 19.17
N ARG A 316 -0.52 -2.25 19.75
CA ARG A 316 -1.33 -1.79 20.87
C ARG A 316 -1.35 -0.26 20.89
N ARG A 317 -2.37 0.29 21.52
CA ARG A 317 -2.46 1.75 21.73
C ARG A 317 -1.40 2.21 22.75
N LEU A 318 -0.54 3.14 22.36
CA LEU A 318 0.49 3.71 23.24
C LEU A 318 -0.08 4.46 24.45
N GLN A 319 0.64 4.41 25.56
CA GLN A 319 0.41 5.23 26.75
C GLN A 319 1.00 6.64 26.54
N VAL A 320 0.53 7.65 27.28
CA VAL A 320 1.02 9.04 27.13
C VAL A 320 2.54 9.12 27.32
N LYS A 321 3.10 8.43 28.33
CA LYS A 321 4.56 8.39 28.55
C LYS A 321 5.33 7.87 27.34
N GLU A 322 4.77 6.92 26.60
CA GLU A 322 5.39 6.34 25.41
C GLU A 322 5.27 7.29 24.21
N GLN A 323 4.11 7.94 24.05
CA GLN A 323 3.92 8.97 23.04
C GLN A 323 4.91 10.13 23.24
N LEU A 324 5.12 10.56 24.49
CA LEU A 324 6.12 11.59 24.82
C LEU A 324 7.55 11.17 24.46
N LYS A 325 7.90 9.88 24.54
CA LYS A 325 9.21 9.39 24.09
C LYS A 325 9.40 9.58 22.59
N LEU A 326 8.39 9.23 21.78
CA LEU A 326 8.44 9.39 20.33
C LEU A 326 8.54 10.87 19.93
N ILE A 327 7.79 11.73 20.61
CA ILE A 327 7.80 13.19 20.40
C ILE A 327 9.18 13.77 20.72
N GLU A 328 9.72 13.43 21.89
CA GLU A 328 11.03 13.92 22.33
C GLU A 328 12.16 13.39 21.43
N PHE A 329 12.07 12.14 20.99
CA PHE A 329 13.01 11.60 20.01
C PHE A 329 12.98 12.37 18.69
N GLY A 330 11.78 12.61 18.14
CA GLY A 330 11.62 13.43 16.93
C GLY A 330 12.26 14.82 17.10
N ARG A 331 11.98 15.49 18.21
CA ARG A 331 12.53 16.81 18.56
C ARG A 331 14.06 16.83 18.62
N GLN A 332 14.69 15.74 19.06
CA GLN A 332 16.16 15.63 19.15
C GLN A 332 16.83 15.50 17.78
N TYR A 333 16.09 15.07 16.75
CA TYR A 333 16.62 14.86 15.40
C TYR A 333 15.79 15.60 14.33
N PRO A 334 15.91 16.94 14.20
CA PRO A 334 15.14 17.71 13.22
C PRO A 334 15.32 17.25 11.77
N HIS A 335 16.56 16.90 11.37
CA HIS A 335 16.83 16.35 10.04
C HIS A 335 16.08 15.04 9.79
N PHE A 336 15.98 14.17 10.80
CA PHE A 336 15.14 12.98 10.72
C PHE A 336 13.66 13.33 10.55
N GLN A 337 13.13 14.36 11.21
CA GLN A 337 11.75 14.80 11.00
C GLN A 337 11.51 15.25 9.55
N GLU A 338 12.45 15.98 8.95
CA GLU A 338 12.38 16.37 7.55
C GLU A 338 12.39 15.16 6.61
N LEU A 339 13.30 14.21 6.83
CA LEU A 339 13.37 12.96 6.05
C LEU A 339 12.11 12.11 6.22
N LEU A 340 11.61 11.98 7.44
CA LEU A 340 10.39 11.25 7.73
C LEU A 340 9.18 11.93 7.07
N GLY A 341 9.05 13.26 7.14
CA GLY A 341 8.01 14.01 6.44
C GLY A 341 8.02 13.75 4.92
N LYS A 342 9.21 13.78 4.29
CA LYS A 342 9.39 13.43 2.87
C LYS A 342 9.00 11.97 2.58
N SER A 343 9.47 11.03 3.41
CA SER A 343 9.19 9.60 3.26
C SER A 343 7.69 9.31 3.39
N LEU A 344 7.02 9.87 4.40
CA LEU A 344 5.58 9.73 4.62
C LEU A 344 4.76 10.36 3.49
N TYR A 345 5.19 11.52 2.98
CA TYR A 345 4.54 12.15 1.83
C TYR A 345 4.68 11.29 0.57
N ARG A 346 5.88 10.76 0.34
CA ARG A 346 6.21 10.00 -0.86
C ARG A 346 5.55 8.62 -0.88
N TYR A 347 5.55 7.91 0.25
CA TYR A 347 5.19 6.49 0.32
C TYR A 347 3.94 6.19 1.14
N CYS A 348 3.37 7.17 1.85
CA CYS A 348 2.06 7.10 2.50
C CYS A 348 1.82 5.94 3.49
N TYR A 349 2.86 5.32 4.04
CA TYR A 349 2.73 4.18 4.96
C TYR A 349 2.11 4.53 6.33
N HIS A 350 1.90 5.82 6.64
CA HIS A 350 1.15 6.26 7.83
C HIS A 350 -0.38 6.19 7.66
N LEU A 351 -0.87 5.94 6.45
CA LEU A 351 -2.30 5.82 6.17
C LEU A 351 -2.78 4.39 6.42
N TYR A 352 -3.99 4.27 6.96
CA TYR A 352 -4.67 3.01 7.16
C TYR A 352 -5.87 2.94 6.23
N ASN A 353 -5.78 2.12 5.19
CA ASN A 353 -6.89 1.88 4.29
C ASN A 353 -6.90 0.42 3.89
N GLU A 354 -8.08 -0.15 3.94
CA GLU A 354 -8.35 -1.54 3.63
C GLU A 354 -8.09 -1.87 2.16
N PHE A 355 -8.05 -0.82 1.32
CA PHE A 355 -7.96 -0.96 -0.12
C PHE A 355 -6.69 -0.34 -0.71
N TYR A 356 -6.20 0.82 -0.25
CA TYR A 356 -5.04 1.55 -0.84
C TYR A 356 -4.56 2.75 0.00
N PRO A 357 -3.30 3.22 -0.02
CA PRO A 357 -2.01 2.60 -0.36
C PRO A 357 -1.20 2.34 0.93
N CYS A 358 -1.59 1.36 1.72
CA CYS A 358 -0.82 0.97 2.91
C CYS A 358 -0.05 -0.34 2.65
N PRO A 359 1.01 -0.62 3.42
CA PRO A 359 1.59 -1.97 3.47
C PRO A 359 0.51 -3.01 3.74
N ASN A 360 0.50 -4.09 2.96
CA ASN A 360 -0.49 -5.15 3.12
C ASN A 360 -0.22 -5.90 4.42
N TRP A 361 -1.05 -5.64 5.44
CA TRP A 361 -0.95 -6.25 6.76
C TRP A 361 -1.26 -7.75 6.78
N SER A 362 -1.65 -8.35 5.66
CA SER A 362 -1.73 -9.81 5.49
C SER A 362 -0.34 -10.42 5.27
N ILE A 363 0.66 -9.60 4.93
CA ILE A 363 2.08 -9.97 4.98
C ILE A 363 2.53 -9.91 6.43
N GLN A 364 3.13 -11.00 6.91
CA GLN A 364 3.54 -11.15 8.30
C GLN A 364 4.47 -10.02 8.78
N GLU A 365 5.41 -9.60 7.94
CA GLU A 365 6.34 -8.51 8.24
C GLU A 365 5.64 -7.14 8.39
N PHE A 366 4.41 -7.00 7.91
CA PHE A 366 3.60 -5.78 7.99
C PHE A 366 2.35 -5.94 8.86
N ALA A 367 2.24 -7.01 9.65
CA ALA A 367 1.05 -7.30 10.48
C ALA A 367 0.71 -6.16 11.45
N HIS A 368 1.70 -5.36 11.86
CA HIS A 368 1.55 -4.22 12.76
C HIS A 368 0.88 -3.00 12.12
N PHE A 369 0.70 -2.96 10.79
CA PHE A 369 -0.10 -1.93 10.12
C PHE A 369 -1.60 -2.13 10.32
N ARG A 370 -2.03 -3.30 10.83
CA ARG A 370 -3.43 -3.57 11.17
C ARG A 370 -3.95 -2.59 12.23
N CYS A 371 -5.24 -2.25 12.14
CA CYS A 371 -5.94 -1.38 13.10
C CYS A 371 -5.35 0.04 13.23
N ALA A 372 -4.68 0.54 12.19
CA ALA A 372 -4.07 1.87 12.13
C ALA A 372 -2.99 2.15 13.19
N PHE A 373 -2.38 1.12 13.80
CA PHE A 373 -1.30 1.35 14.77
C PHE A 373 -0.09 2.04 14.13
N CYS A 374 0.12 1.84 12.83
CA CYS A 374 1.16 2.52 12.06
C CYS A 374 1.09 4.06 12.10
N ALA A 375 -0.09 4.65 12.32
CA ALA A 375 -0.26 6.09 12.34
C ALA A 375 0.42 6.77 13.56
N ASP A 376 0.85 5.99 14.57
CA ASP A 376 1.66 6.50 15.68
C ASP A 376 3.07 6.95 15.23
N VAL A 377 3.54 6.56 14.03
CA VAL A 377 4.76 7.12 13.42
C VAL A 377 4.68 8.64 13.24
N LEU A 378 3.47 9.21 13.11
CA LEU A 378 3.28 10.67 13.00
C LEU A 378 3.72 11.42 14.27
N LEU A 379 3.79 10.76 15.44
CA LEU A 379 4.22 11.39 16.70
C LEU A 379 5.66 11.88 16.65
N PHE A 380 6.51 11.28 15.81
CA PHE A 380 7.85 11.81 15.55
C PHE A 380 7.82 13.22 14.95
N LEU A 381 6.75 13.60 14.25
CA LEU A 381 6.62 14.88 13.58
C LEU A 381 5.85 15.93 14.39
N LEU A 382 5.40 15.60 15.60
CA LEU A 382 4.53 16.47 16.39
C LEU A 382 5.16 17.86 16.65
N THR A 383 6.48 17.94 16.81
CA THR A 383 7.17 19.22 17.04
C THR A 383 7.53 19.98 15.77
N ALA A 384 7.34 19.37 14.60
CA ALA A 384 7.63 19.94 13.29
C ALA A 384 6.57 19.50 12.25
N PRO A 385 5.27 19.75 12.50
CA PRO A 385 4.19 19.25 11.65
C PRO A 385 4.28 19.75 10.20
N GLU A 386 4.95 20.88 9.96
CA GLU A 386 5.18 21.46 8.65
C GLU A 386 6.05 20.60 7.71
N THR A 387 6.81 19.65 8.26
CA THR A 387 7.62 18.69 7.50
C THR A 387 6.77 17.74 6.67
N LEU A 388 5.51 17.51 7.07
CA LEU A 388 4.52 16.77 6.28
C LEU A 388 3.50 17.74 5.68
N ARG A 389 3.47 17.81 4.34
CA ARG A 389 2.61 18.73 3.58
C ARG A 389 1.15 18.70 4.02
N GLN A 390 0.59 17.51 4.25
CA GLN A 390 -0.80 17.34 4.69
C GLN A 390 -1.08 18.00 6.05
N MET A 391 -0.16 17.88 7.01
CA MET A 391 -0.30 18.50 8.33
C MET A 391 -0.13 20.02 8.25
N LYS A 392 0.83 20.49 7.43
CA LYS A 392 1.02 21.92 7.15
C LYS A 392 -0.25 22.57 6.61
N GLU A 393 -0.78 22.04 5.52
CA GLU A 393 -1.96 22.60 4.85
C GLU A 393 -3.21 22.53 5.73
N LEU A 394 -3.38 21.45 6.50
CA LEU A 394 -4.49 21.33 7.45
C LEU A 394 -4.38 22.36 8.59
N LEU A 395 -3.17 22.58 9.13
CA LEU A 395 -2.93 23.58 10.17
C LEU A 395 -3.20 25.01 9.69
N GLU A 396 -2.82 25.32 8.44
CA GLU A 396 -3.05 26.61 7.78
C GLU A 396 -4.53 26.86 7.49
N ALA A 397 -5.26 25.82 7.04
CA ALA A 397 -6.67 25.93 6.69
C ALA A 397 -7.60 26.00 7.92
N GLY A 398 -7.13 25.49 9.06
CA GLY A 398 -7.75 25.73 10.36
C GLY A 398 -8.71 24.63 10.85
N PRO A 399 -9.27 24.81 12.04
CA PRO A 399 -9.91 23.75 12.81
C PRO A 399 -11.25 23.29 12.25
N LYS A 400 -11.84 23.98 11.28
CA LYS A 400 -13.11 23.58 10.63
C LYS A 400 -12.89 22.72 9.38
N MET A 401 -11.64 22.41 9.07
CA MET A 401 -11.26 21.66 7.89
C MET A 401 -10.84 20.23 8.25
N ARG A 402 -10.87 19.35 7.25
CA ARG A 402 -10.40 17.95 7.31
C ARG A 402 -9.61 17.61 6.06
N LEU A 403 -8.73 16.62 6.19
CA LEU A 403 -8.11 15.98 5.03
C LEU A 403 -9.14 15.05 4.40
N GLN A 404 -9.33 15.17 3.10
CA GLN A 404 -10.08 14.21 2.31
C GLN A 404 -9.18 13.69 1.18
N GLY A 405 -9.21 12.39 0.94
CA GLY A 405 -8.66 11.81 -0.28
C GLY A 405 -9.66 11.93 -1.42
N GLY A 406 -9.19 11.75 -2.66
CA GLY A 406 -10.09 11.44 -3.78
C GLY A 406 -10.91 10.17 -3.51
N SER A 407 -11.87 9.84 -4.38
CA SER A 407 -12.83 8.72 -4.20
C SER A 407 -12.22 7.38 -3.75
N SER A 408 -10.96 7.10 -4.09
CA SER A 408 -10.20 5.89 -3.71
C SER A 408 -9.26 6.04 -2.49
N ALA A 409 -8.87 7.25 -2.12
CA ALA A 409 -8.01 7.57 -0.97
C ALA A 409 -8.79 8.13 0.23
N TYR A 410 -10.09 8.38 0.05
CA TYR A 410 -11.00 8.91 1.05
C TYR A 410 -10.92 8.11 2.36
N GLU A 411 -10.98 6.78 2.28
CA GLU A 411 -10.95 5.92 3.47
C GLU A 411 -9.63 6.00 4.22
N GLY A 412 -8.48 6.10 3.53
CA GLY A 412 -7.18 6.24 4.16
C GLY A 412 -7.05 7.48 5.04
N PHE A 413 -7.44 8.63 4.51
CA PHE A 413 -7.46 9.87 5.29
C PHE A 413 -8.55 9.88 6.34
N ALA A 414 -9.75 9.39 6.04
CA ALA A 414 -10.84 9.33 6.99
C ALA A 414 -10.47 8.49 8.23
N ASN A 415 -9.87 7.31 8.01
CA ASN A 415 -9.43 6.42 9.08
C ASN A 415 -8.28 7.01 9.90
N CYS A 416 -7.40 7.79 9.27
CA CYS A 416 -6.25 8.40 9.94
C CYS A 416 -6.47 9.83 10.45
N GLN A 417 -7.64 10.44 10.21
CA GLN A 417 -7.93 11.84 10.54
C GLN A 417 -7.64 12.18 12.01
N ALA A 418 -8.01 11.29 12.94
CA ALA A 418 -7.78 11.49 14.36
C ALA A 418 -6.29 11.60 14.73
N TYR A 419 -5.40 10.93 13.97
CA TYR A 419 -3.96 10.97 14.20
C TYR A 419 -3.34 12.28 13.70
N PHE A 420 -3.80 12.81 12.55
CA PHE A 420 -3.39 14.13 12.08
C PHE A 420 -3.81 15.21 13.09
N VAL A 421 -5.07 15.22 13.49
CA VAL A 421 -5.59 16.18 14.47
C VAL A 421 -4.86 16.07 15.81
N ARG A 422 -4.60 14.86 16.31
CA ARG A 422 -3.83 14.65 17.55
C ARG A 422 -2.46 15.32 17.48
N ASN A 423 -1.75 15.18 16.36
CA ASN A 423 -0.44 15.80 16.18
C ASN A 423 -0.53 17.33 16.15
N LEU A 424 -1.51 17.90 15.45
CA LEU A 424 -1.72 19.36 15.42
C LEU A 424 -2.11 19.91 16.79
N LEU A 425 -3.02 19.25 17.51
CA LEU A 425 -3.38 19.63 18.88
C LEU A 425 -2.18 19.58 19.82
N GLY A 426 -1.37 18.51 19.71
CA GLY A 426 -0.15 18.39 20.49
C GLY A 426 0.89 19.47 20.16
N TYR A 427 1.07 19.80 18.88
CA TYR A 427 1.94 20.89 18.44
C TYR A 427 1.49 22.25 19.03
N LEU A 428 0.20 22.57 18.90
CA LEU A 428 -0.39 23.81 19.45
C LEU A 428 -0.27 23.87 20.97
N ALA A 429 -0.41 22.72 21.65
CA ALA A 429 -0.22 22.61 23.10
C ALA A 429 1.23 22.89 23.52
N LEU A 430 2.19 22.26 22.85
CA LEU A 430 3.62 22.42 23.13
C LEU A 430 4.11 23.85 22.86
N THR A 431 3.60 24.48 21.80
CA THR A 431 3.96 25.85 21.39
C THR A 431 3.16 26.93 22.13
N LYS A 432 2.22 26.55 23.01
CA LYS A 432 1.31 27.47 23.72
C LYS A 432 0.55 28.39 22.75
N ASP A 433 0.20 27.87 21.58
CA ASP A 433 -0.50 28.61 20.55
C ASP A 433 -1.95 28.88 20.96
N LYS A 434 -2.41 30.14 20.79
CA LYS A 434 -3.75 30.59 21.17
C LYS A 434 -4.87 29.87 20.42
N ARG A 435 -4.58 29.31 19.24
CA ARG A 435 -5.53 28.54 18.43
C ARG A 435 -5.93 27.21 19.07
N LEU A 436 -5.17 26.70 20.06
CA LEU A 436 -5.43 25.40 20.69
C LEU A 436 -6.89 25.24 21.16
N THR A 437 -7.44 26.25 21.84
CA THR A 437 -8.82 26.21 22.33
C THR A 437 -9.82 26.05 21.19
N GLU A 438 -9.66 26.80 20.11
CA GLU A 438 -10.54 26.73 18.93
C GLU A 438 -10.49 25.33 18.29
N TRP A 439 -9.30 24.75 18.18
CA TRP A 439 -9.12 23.39 17.66
C TRP A 439 -9.77 22.33 18.57
N ILE A 440 -9.62 22.44 19.88
CA ILE A 440 -10.27 21.52 20.84
C ILE A 440 -11.81 21.62 20.74
N GLU A 441 -12.37 22.83 20.63
CA GLU A 441 -13.81 23.03 20.50
C GLU A 441 -14.35 22.50 19.16
N ALA A 442 -13.65 22.75 18.05
CA ALA A 442 -14.06 22.24 16.75
C ALA A 442 -14.09 20.72 16.69
N GLU A 443 -13.14 20.07 17.38
CA GLU A 443 -13.21 18.64 17.59
C GLU A 443 -14.49 18.26 18.31
N LYS A 444 -14.79 18.82 19.49
CA LYS A 444 -15.94 18.40 20.33
C LYS A 444 -17.29 18.33 19.58
N GLY A 445 -17.50 19.15 18.55
CA GLY A 445 -18.75 19.17 17.77
C GLY A 445 -18.96 18.02 16.78
N ASP A 446 -17.95 17.19 16.51
CA ASP A 446 -17.94 16.23 15.38
C ASP A 446 -17.79 14.75 15.84
N TRP A 447 -17.67 14.51 17.15
CA TRP A 447 -17.57 13.15 17.69
C TRP A 447 -18.98 12.57 17.81
N LYS A 448 -19.39 11.73 16.86
CA LYS A 448 -20.51 10.81 17.11
C LYS A 448 -20.23 9.99 18.37
N GLU A 449 -21.27 9.70 19.15
CA GLU A 449 -21.26 8.92 20.40
C GLU A 449 -20.90 7.43 20.20
N GLU A 450 -19.89 7.13 19.38
CA GLU A 450 -19.33 5.79 19.27
C GLU A 450 -18.21 5.64 20.30
N ALA A 451 -18.29 4.59 21.14
CA ALA A 451 -17.37 4.38 22.25
C ALA A 451 -15.88 4.35 21.85
N GLU A 452 -15.57 3.95 20.62
CA GLU A 452 -14.19 3.96 20.08
C GLU A 452 -13.68 5.37 19.77
N SER A 453 -14.58 6.28 19.41
CA SER A 453 -14.31 7.70 19.18
C SER A 453 -13.95 8.40 20.50
N GLU A 454 -14.71 8.11 21.57
CA GLU A 454 -14.52 8.70 22.89
C GLU A 454 -13.19 8.26 23.54
N HIS A 455 -12.76 7.00 23.35
CA HIS A 455 -11.46 6.56 23.88
C HIS A 455 -10.27 7.23 23.19
N ARG A 456 -10.34 7.44 21.87
CA ARG A 456 -9.31 8.17 21.12
C ARG A 456 -9.22 9.62 21.59
N LYS A 457 -10.36 10.28 21.78
CA LYS A 457 -10.47 11.63 22.34
C LYS A 457 -9.84 11.76 23.72
N ILE A 458 -10.22 10.90 24.67
CA ILE A 458 -9.66 10.93 26.04
C ILE A 458 -8.13 10.81 26.01
N LYS A 459 -7.59 9.95 25.13
CA LYS A 459 -6.15 9.80 24.98
C LYS A 459 -5.48 11.04 24.38
N THR A 460 -6.06 11.63 23.34
CA THR A 460 -5.54 12.87 22.73
C THR A 460 -5.54 14.02 23.74
N LEU A 461 -6.62 14.20 24.51
CA LEU A 461 -6.69 15.25 25.53
C LEU A 461 -5.67 15.02 26.66
N LYS A 462 -5.47 13.78 27.11
CA LYS A 462 -4.41 13.45 28.09
C LYS A 462 -3.01 13.75 27.56
N LEU A 463 -2.76 13.53 26.27
CA LEU A 463 -1.49 13.91 25.65
C LEU A 463 -1.34 15.44 25.65
N VAL A 464 -2.36 16.18 25.21
CA VAL A 464 -2.37 17.66 25.22
C VAL A 464 -2.10 18.21 26.62
N GLU A 465 -2.81 17.73 27.65
CA GLU A 465 -2.61 18.13 29.03
C GLU A 465 -1.18 17.84 29.53
N ALA A 466 -0.59 16.73 29.11
CA ALA A 466 0.79 16.40 29.46
C ALA A 466 1.78 17.35 28.76
N LEU A 467 1.57 17.64 27.48
CA LEU A 467 2.42 18.56 26.70
C LEU A 467 2.36 20.00 27.23
N GLN A 468 1.19 20.48 27.66
CA GLN A 468 1.06 21.80 28.27
C GLN A 468 1.84 21.97 29.59
N LYS A 469 2.19 20.84 30.23
CA LYS A 469 2.97 20.80 31.48
C LYS A 469 4.47 20.63 31.25
N LEU A 470 4.90 20.39 30.01
CA LEU A 470 6.32 20.38 29.67
C LEU A 470 6.80 21.83 29.55
N GLU A 471 7.82 22.18 30.32
CA GLU A 471 8.45 23.51 30.34
C GLU A 471 9.47 23.68 29.21
#